data_AF-A0A321LJ76-F1
#
_entry.id   AF-A0A321LJ76-F1
#
_cell.length_a   1.000
_cell.length_b   1.000
_cell.length_c   1.000
_cell.angle_alpha   90.00
_cell.angle_beta   90.00
_cell.angle_gamma   90.00
#
_symmetry.space_group_name_H-M   'P 1'
#
loop_
_entity.id
_entity.type
_entity.pdbx_description
1 polymer ?
#
loop_
_entity_poly.entity_id
_entity_poly.type
_entity_poly.pdbx_seq_one_letter_code
_entity_poly.pdbx_strand_id
1 'polypeptide(L)'
;MMTNLLSRALISSTLLLSILQLCLASPSQQHAVSRQPDPSEVVQKFYTSHFYGNKSFTAAGIKRKRSWLSPELYDLLIAEASRKYTPDTVPDIEGDPFTDSQDYPQKFVVGKSDVSAEKATVDLALHWISHGKITERRAYKVELTNKSGSWLISNIVYRPNEDLIGLLKHQR
;
A
#
# COMPACT_ATOMS: atom_id res chain seq x y z
N MET A 1 55.72 -73.99 56.14
CA MET A 1 55.85 -72.62 55.61
C MET A 1 54.44 -72.03 55.57
N MET A 2 53.97 -71.32 56.61
CA MET A 2 54.22 -69.89 56.91
C MET A 2 53.81 -68.98 55.73
N THR A 3 53.02 -67.91 55.79
CA THR A 3 52.20 -67.16 56.78
C THR A 3 51.69 -65.93 55.99
N ASN A 4 50.49 -65.41 56.28
CA ASN A 4 50.15 -63.95 56.36
C ASN A 4 50.23 -63.06 55.08
N LEU A 5 49.60 -61.90 54.92
CA LEU A 5 48.44 -61.14 55.43
C LEU A 5 48.44 -59.83 54.57
N LEU A 6 47.29 -59.13 54.50
CA LEU A 6 47.12 -57.65 54.37
C LEU A 6 47.21 -56.92 53.00
N SER A 7 46.04 -56.45 52.59
CA SER A 7 45.62 -55.06 52.37
C SER A 7 46.64 -53.98 52.00
N ARG A 8 46.33 -53.22 50.93
CA ARG A 8 46.45 -51.75 50.92
C ARG A 8 45.60 -51.12 49.81
N ALA A 9 44.70 -50.23 50.22
CA ALA A 9 44.05 -49.23 49.38
C ALA A 9 44.97 -48.00 49.19
N LEU A 10 44.81 -47.26 48.09
CA LEU A 10 45.19 -45.85 47.85
C LEU A 10 44.60 -45.45 46.47
N ILE A 11 43.43 -44.79 46.42
CA ILE A 11 43.18 -43.33 46.29
C ILE A 11 43.79 -42.70 45.01
N SER A 12 42.93 -42.18 44.11
CA SER A 12 42.87 -40.74 43.74
C SER A 12 42.49 -40.48 42.27
N SER A 13 41.58 -39.53 42.05
CA SER A 13 41.49 -38.55 40.93
C SER A 13 40.07 -38.47 40.34
N THR A 14 39.24 -37.59 40.90
CA THR A 14 38.82 -36.29 40.31
C THR A 14 37.93 -36.41 39.07
N LEU A 15 36.62 -36.14 39.18
CA LEU A 15 36.00 -34.81 39.00
C LEU A 15 35.71 -34.52 37.51
N LEU A 16 34.46 -34.65 37.06
CA LEU A 16 33.69 -33.52 36.50
C LEU A 16 32.30 -33.96 36.01
N LEU A 17 31.31 -33.24 36.55
CA LEU A 17 29.93 -33.10 36.11
C LEU A 17 29.74 -33.24 34.59
N SER A 18 28.99 -34.25 34.17
CA SER A 18 28.38 -34.29 32.83
C SER A 18 27.11 -33.45 32.84
N ILE A 19 27.30 -32.17 32.57
CA ILE A 19 26.53 -31.32 31.65
C ILE A 19 25.00 -31.52 31.72
N LEU A 20 24.42 -30.73 32.63
CA LEU A 20 23.17 -29.99 32.51
C LEU A 20 22.53 -30.05 31.10
N GLN A 21 21.45 -30.83 30.97
CA GLN A 21 20.55 -30.81 29.82
C GLN A 21 19.93 -29.42 29.71
N LEU A 22 20.56 -28.57 28.92
CA LEU A 22 20.04 -27.28 28.53
C LEU A 22 18.84 -27.55 27.60
N CYS A 23 17.63 -27.36 28.14
CA CYS A 23 16.41 -27.23 27.35
C CYS A 23 16.66 -26.13 26.31
N LEU A 24 17.01 -26.52 25.08
CA LEU A 24 16.94 -25.65 23.92
C LEU A 24 15.46 -25.38 23.65
N ALA A 25 14.90 -24.44 24.41
CA ALA A 25 13.71 -23.72 24.00
C ALA A 25 14.09 -23.03 22.69
N SER A 26 13.80 -23.69 21.58
CA SER A 26 13.90 -23.09 20.26
C SER A 26 13.01 -21.85 20.31
N PRO A 27 13.53 -20.63 20.12
CA PRO A 27 12.66 -19.50 19.89
C PRO A 27 11.95 -19.82 18.59
N SER A 28 10.66 -20.16 18.70
CA SER A 28 9.76 -20.23 17.56
C SER A 28 9.94 -18.90 16.83
N GLN A 29 10.64 -18.92 15.69
CA GLN A 29 10.63 -17.82 14.75
C GLN A 29 9.19 -17.73 14.27
N GLN A 30 8.36 -17.01 15.01
CA GLN A 30 7.17 -16.37 14.49
C GLN A 30 7.69 -15.45 13.39
N HIS A 31 7.85 -16.00 12.18
CA HIS A 31 7.80 -15.19 10.98
C HIS A 31 6.50 -14.42 11.11
N ALA A 32 6.60 -13.16 11.51
CA ALA A 32 5.49 -12.23 11.42
C ALA A 32 5.11 -12.27 9.94
N VAL A 33 4.06 -13.01 9.61
CA VAL A 33 3.44 -12.95 8.30
C VAL A 33 3.08 -11.48 8.17
N SER A 34 3.86 -10.73 7.38
CA SER A 34 3.61 -9.32 7.18
C SER A 34 2.23 -9.24 6.54
N ARG A 35 1.22 -8.91 7.34
CA ARG A 35 -0.14 -8.78 6.86
C ARG A 35 -0.11 -7.73 5.76
N GLN A 36 -0.38 -8.13 4.52
CA GLN A 36 -0.49 -7.18 3.43
C GLN A 36 -1.55 -6.14 3.82
N PRO A 37 -1.28 -4.84 3.57
CA PRO A 37 -2.23 -3.80 3.92
C PRO A 37 -3.55 -4.04 3.20
N ASP A 38 -4.67 -3.70 3.86
CA ASP A 38 -5.98 -3.77 3.23
C ASP A 38 -6.03 -2.78 2.05
N PRO A 39 -6.54 -3.15 0.86
CA PRO A 39 -6.72 -2.22 -0.25
C PRO A 39 -7.42 -0.92 0.15
N SER A 40 -8.43 -0.97 1.01
CA SER A 40 -9.13 0.22 1.51
C SER A 40 -8.21 1.12 2.34
N GLU A 41 -7.27 0.55 3.10
CA GLU A 41 -6.28 1.32 3.86
C GLU A 41 -5.29 2.04 2.92
N VAL A 42 -4.90 1.38 1.82
CA VAL A 42 -4.05 2.01 0.79
C VAL A 42 -4.77 3.18 0.13
N VAL A 43 -6.03 3.02 -0.26
CA VAL A 43 -6.85 4.10 -0.82
C VAL A 43 -7.04 5.23 0.19
N GLN A 44 -7.32 4.92 1.45
CA GLN A 44 -7.46 5.91 2.52
C GLN A 44 -6.18 6.73 2.69
N LYS A 45 -5.00 6.08 2.75
CA LYS A 45 -3.70 6.75 2.88
C LYS A 45 -3.39 7.62 1.66
N PHE A 46 -3.67 7.12 0.45
CA PHE A 46 -3.50 7.88 -0.78
C PHE A 46 -4.34 9.17 -0.76
N TYR A 47 -5.66 9.07 -0.53
CA TYR A 47 -6.54 10.24 -0.54
C TYR A 47 -6.27 11.19 0.62
N THR A 48 -5.88 10.71 1.80
CA THR A 48 -5.41 11.57 2.90
C THR A 48 -4.19 12.39 2.47
N SER A 49 -3.19 11.74 1.88
CA SER A 49 -1.97 12.43 1.39
C SER A 49 -2.30 13.41 0.27
N HIS A 50 -3.15 13.00 -0.67
CA HIS A 50 -3.59 13.82 -1.78
C HIS A 50 -4.32 15.09 -1.32
N PHE A 51 -5.22 14.97 -0.35
CA PHE A 51 -6.00 16.10 0.14
C PHE A 51 -5.18 17.06 1.02
N TYR A 52 -4.17 16.57 1.74
CA TYR A 52 -3.29 17.41 2.57
C TYR A 52 -2.25 18.19 1.75
N GLY A 53 -1.82 17.66 0.61
CA GLY A 53 -0.79 18.26 -0.23
C GLY A 53 -1.29 19.31 -1.22
N ASN A 54 -0.36 19.80 -2.04
CA ASN A 54 -0.69 20.51 -3.27
C ASN A 54 -1.41 19.55 -4.24
N LYS A 55 -2.64 19.92 -4.61
CA LYS A 55 -3.54 19.15 -5.45
C LYS A 55 -3.40 19.44 -6.95
N SER A 56 -2.58 20.42 -7.34
CA SER A 56 -2.29 20.73 -8.74
C SER A 56 -1.75 19.51 -9.49
N PHE A 57 -2.40 19.19 -10.61
CA PHE A 57 -1.95 18.14 -11.52
C PHE A 57 -0.68 18.60 -12.24
N THR A 58 0.46 18.13 -11.73
CA THR A 58 1.80 18.48 -12.22
C THR A 58 2.68 17.24 -12.21
N ALA A 59 3.67 17.17 -13.10
CA ALA A 59 4.61 16.04 -13.13
C ALA A 59 5.33 15.84 -11.77
N ALA A 60 5.68 16.92 -11.06
CA ALA A 60 6.25 16.83 -9.72
C ALA A 60 5.25 16.26 -8.69
N GLY A 61 3.98 16.64 -8.78
CA GLY A 61 2.90 16.09 -7.96
C GLY A 61 2.70 14.59 -8.18
N ILE A 62 2.72 14.14 -9.44
CA ILE A 62 2.60 12.73 -9.79
C ILE A 62 3.85 11.93 -9.35
N LYS A 63 5.06 12.48 -9.50
CA LYS A 63 6.30 11.84 -9.00
C LYS A 63 6.25 11.53 -7.51
N ARG A 64 5.72 12.44 -6.69
CA ARG A 64 5.53 12.21 -5.24
C ARG A 64 4.54 11.08 -4.94
N LYS A 65 3.66 10.76 -5.88
CA LYS A 65 2.64 9.72 -5.73
C LYS A 65 3.04 8.35 -6.26
N ARG A 66 4.27 8.19 -6.78
CA ARG A 66 4.72 6.98 -7.47
C ARG A 66 4.49 5.68 -6.67
N SER A 67 4.70 5.69 -5.36
CA SER A 67 4.56 4.49 -4.51
C SER A 67 3.12 3.98 -4.39
N TRP A 68 2.12 4.78 -4.75
CA TRP A 68 0.71 4.37 -4.72
C TRP A 68 0.17 3.94 -6.08
N LEU A 69 0.89 4.20 -7.17
CA LEU A 69 0.37 4.05 -8.52
C LEU A 69 0.96 2.81 -9.19
N SER A 70 0.14 2.10 -9.96
CA SER A 70 0.64 1.05 -10.84
C SER A 70 1.61 1.66 -11.86
N PRO A 71 2.60 0.90 -12.36
CA PRO A 71 3.54 1.41 -13.36
C PRO A 71 2.84 2.01 -14.58
N GLU A 72 1.82 1.33 -15.12
CA GLU A 72 1.05 1.79 -16.28
C GLU A 72 0.33 3.13 -16.00
N LEU A 73 -0.40 3.22 -14.89
CA LEU A 73 -1.13 4.43 -14.54
C LEU A 73 -0.17 5.60 -14.28
N TYR A 74 0.95 5.34 -13.61
CA TYR A 74 1.99 6.34 -13.39
C TYR A 74 2.55 6.89 -14.70
N ASP A 75 2.92 6.03 -15.64
CA ASP A 75 3.52 6.44 -16.91
C ASP A 75 2.54 7.26 -17.75
N LEU A 76 1.26 6.88 -17.76
CA LEU A 76 0.19 7.65 -18.41
C LEU A 76 0.04 9.04 -17.79
N LEU A 77 -0.05 9.12 -16.45
CA LEU A 77 -0.19 10.39 -15.74
C LEU A 77 1.02 11.30 -15.91
N ILE A 78 2.25 10.76 -15.92
CA ILE A 78 3.46 11.55 -16.14
C ILE A 78 3.52 12.09 -17.56
N ALA A 79 3.19 11.26 -18.56
CA ALA A 79 3.15 11.70 -19.95
C ALA A 79 2.17 12.87 -20.10
N GLU A 80 0.99 12.74 -19.49
CA GLU A 80 -0.05 13.76 -19.58
C GLU A 80 0.31 15.04 -18.81
N ALA A 81 0.78 14.91 -17.56
CA ALA A 81 1.22 16.07 -16.78
C ALA A 81 2.46 16.79 -17.34
N SER A 82 3.14 16.20 -18.32
CA SER A 82 4.29 16.79 -19.02
C SER A 82 3.94 17.29 -20.41
N ARG A 83 2.70 17.11 -20.87
CA ARG A 83 2.23 17.53 -22.18
C ARG A 83 2.22 19.06 -22.25
N LYS A 84 2.69 19.58 -23.38
CA LYS A 84 2.60 21.01 -23.69
C LYS A 84 1.35 21.25 -24.51
N TYR A 85 0.43 22.03 -23.97
CA TYR A 85 -0.75 22.48 -24.68
C TYR A 85 -0.45 23.80 -25.39
N THR A 86 -0.99 23.98 -26.60
CA THR A 86 -1.01 25.31 -27.23
C THR A 86 -2.09 26.16 -26.55
N PRO A 87 -1.99 27.50 -26.56
CA PRO A 87 -2.96 28.35 -25.88
C PRO A 87 -4.42 28.11 -26.29
N ASP A 88 -4.66 27.65 -27.51
CA ASP A 88 -5.99 27.40 -28.06
C ASP A 88 -6.48 25.96 -27.85
N THR A 89 -5.69 25.11 -27.19
CA THR A 89 -6.05 23.71 -26.92
C THR A 89 -6.59 23.56 -25.49
N VAL A 90 -7.85 23.17 -25.40
CA VAL A 90 -8.48 22.73 -24.15
C VAL A 90 -7.95 21.33 -23.82
N PRO A 91 -7.27 21.10 -22.68
CA PRO A 91 -6.88 19.77 -22.24
C PRO A 91 -8.10 18.90 -21.95
N ASP A 92 -8.06 17.61 -22.26
CA ASP A 92 -9.18 16.72 -21.88
C ASP A 92 -9.24 16.50 -20.35
N ILE A 93 -8.12 16.70 -19.65
CA ILE A 93 -8.07 16.71 -18.18
C ILE A 93 -7.92 18.15 -17.70
N GLU A 94 -9.06 18.79 -17.44
CA GLU A 94 -9.11 20.10 -16.79
C GLU A 94 -9.28 19.91 -15.28
N GLY A 95 -8.17 19.94 -14.54
CA GLY A 95 -8.18 19.89 -13.07
C GLY A 95 -7.47 18.66 -12.52
N ASP A 96 -8.08 18.04 -11.51
CA ASP A 96 -7.49 16.91 -10.79
C ASP A 96 -8.02 15.56 -11.27
N PRO A 97 -7.18 14.72 -11.89
CA PRO A 97 -7.62 13.42 -12.39
C PRO A 97 -8.02 12.45 -11.28
N PHE A 98 -7.56 12.62 -10.04
CA PHE A 98 -7.93 11.68 -8.98
C PHE A 98 -9.33 11.93 -8.42
N THR A 99 -9.87 13.13 -8.63
CA THR A 99 -11.21 13.50 -8.18
C THR A 99 -12.18 13.83 -9.32
N ASP A 100 -11.68 13.86 -10.57
CA ASP A 100 -12.41 14.30 -11.77
C ASP A 100 -13.09 15.65 -11.51
N SER A 101 -12.29 16.65 -11.11
CA SER A 101 -12.84 17.95 -10.70
C SER A 101 -11.90 19.13 -10.88
N GLN A 102 -12.48 20.27 -11.26
CA GLN A 102 -11.81 21.57 -11.22
C GLN A 102 -11.83 22.17 -9.80
N ASP A 103 -13.01 22.17 -9.14
CA ASP A 103 -13.17 22.54 -7.75
C ASP A 103 -13.05 21.32 -6.84
N TYR A 104 -12.23 21.42 -5.80
CA TYR A 104 -11.91 20.27 -4.96
C TYR A 104 -13.04 19.92 -3.98
N PRO A 105 -13.35 18.62 -3.80
CA PRO A 105 -14.20 18.18 -2.70
C PRO A 105 -13.52 18.46 -1.35
N GLN A 106 -14.31 18.76 -0.32
CA GLN A 106 -13.82 19.06 1.03
C GLN A 106 -13.67 17.80 1.88
N LYS A 107 -14.33 16.70 1.50
CA LYS A 107 -14.29 15.44 2.24
C LYS A 107 -14.34 14.25 1.30
N PHE A 108 -13.71 13.16 1.72
CA PHE A 108 -13.88 11.85 1.10
C PHE A 108 -14.22 10.78 2.15
N VAL A 109 -14.81 9.68 1.70
CA VAL A 109 -15.12 8.49 2.51
C VAL A 109 -14.72 7.25 1.72
N VAL A 110 -13.87 6.42 2.30
CA VAL A 110 -13.52 5.11 1.76
C VAL A 110 -14.53 4.09 2.27
N GLY A 111 -15.11 3.33 1.35
CA GLY A 111 -16.13 2.33 1.61
C GLY A 111 -15.58 0.91 1.63
N LYS A 112 -16.45 -0.03 1.25
CA LYS A 112 -16.12 -1.45 1.16
C LYS A 112 -15.07 -1.70 0.07
N SER A 113 -14.27 -2.75 0.29
CA SER A 113 -13.39 -3.34 -0.70
C SER A 113 -13.94 -4.70 -1.15
N ASP A 114 -13.89 -4.94 -2.45
CA ASP A 114 -14.00 -6.29 -3.04
C ASP A 114 -12.59 -6.71 -3.45
N VAL A 115 -12.11 -7.84 -2.92
CA VAL A 115 -10.69 -8.21 -2.95
C VAL A 115 -10.52 -9.65 -3.42
N SER A 116 -9.64 -9.80 -4.41
CA SER A 116 -9.07 -11.08 -4.86
C SER A 116 -7.56 -11.10 -4.60
N ALA A 117 -6.86 -12.17 -4.99
CA ALA A 117 -5.41 -12.25 -4.79
C ALA A 117 -4.63 -11.16 -5.57
N GLU A 118 -5.09 -10.81 -6.77
CA GLU A 118 -4.34 -9.94 -7.69
C GLU A 118 -4.99 -8.57 -7.91
N LYS A 119 -6.28 -8.44 -7.60
CA LYS A 119 -7.07 -7.24 -7.85
C LYS A 119 -7.95 -6.90 -6.67
N ALA A 120 -8.19 -5.61 -6.48
CA ALA A 120 -9.19 -5.12 -5.56
C ALA A 120 -9.95 -3.94 -6.18
N THR A 121 -11.20 -3.77 -5.77
CA THR A 121 -12.01 -2.59 -6.08
C THR A 121 -12.48 -1.99 -4.77
N VAL A 122 -12.22 -0.71 -4.56
CA VAL A 122 -12.59 0.03 -3.35
C VAL A 122 -13.60 1.11 -3.70
N ASP A 123 -14.73 1.13 -3.00
CA ASP A 123 -15.70 2.21 -3.16
C ASP A 123 -15.17 3.50 -2.53
N LEU A 124 -15.33 4.62 -3.23
CA LEU A 124 -14.93 5.95 -2.78
C LEU A 124 -16.09 6.92 -2.94
N ALA A 125 -16.38 7.74 -1.92
CA ALA A 125 -17.29 8.87 -2.05
C ALA A 125 -16.54 10.18 -1.83
N LEU A 126 -16.78 11.16 -2.71
CA LEU A 126 -16.28 12.54 -2.63
C LEU A 126 -17.45 13.46 -2.34
N HIS A 127 -17.28 14.39 -1.39
CA HIS A 127 -18.32 15.32 -0.96
C HIS A 127 -17.85 16.76 -1.12
N TRP A 128 -18.65 17.54 -1.84
CA TRP A 128 -18.55 18.99 -1.86
C TRP A 128 -19.45 19.57 -0.78
N ILE A 129 -18.92 20.53 -0.03
CA ILE A 129 -19.57 21.13 1.13
C ILE A 129 -19.59 22.64 0.96
N SER A 130 -20.78 23.23 1.02
CA SER A 130 -21.00 24.67 1.07
C SER A 130 -21.90 25.02 2.25
N HIS A 131 -21.54 26.08 2.99
CA HIS A 131 -22.26 26.52 4.19
C HIS A 131 -22.57 25.38 5.19
N GLY A 132 -21.63 24.46 5.39
CA GLY A 132 -21.75 23.34 6.32
C GLY A 132 -22.65 22.19 5.84
N LYS A 133 -23.17 22.24 4.61
CA LYS A 133 -24.02 21.19 4.03
C LYS A 133 -23.33 20.54 2.83
N ILE A 134 -23.51 19.23 2.67
CA ILE A 134 -23.08 18.54 1.46
C ILE A 134 -23.97 19.02 0.31
N THR A 135 -23.37 19.65 -0.70
CA THR A 135 -24.06 20.16 -1.90
C THR A 135 -23.93 19.21 -3.08
N GLU A 136 -22.85 18.42 -3.12
CA GLU A 136 -22.64 17.42 -4.16
C GLU A 136 -21.96 16.19 -3.56
N ARG A 137 -22.33 15.01 -4.06
CA ARG A 137 -21.68 13.75 -3.75
C ARG A 137 -21.42 12.99 -5.04
N ARG A 138 -20.17 12.59 -5.25
CA ARG A 138 -19.77 11.67 -6.32
C ARG A 138 -19.30 10.35 -5.73
N ALA A 139 -19.60 9.25 -6.40
CA ALA A 139 -19.22 7.91 -5.97
C ALA A 139 -18.39 7.24 -7.08
N TYR A 140 -17.16 6.88 -6.75
CA TYR A 140 -16.19 6.27 -7.67
C TYR A 140 -15.82 4.88 -7.21
N LYS A 141 -15.19 4.13 -8.13
CA LYS A 141 -14.51 2.88 -7.82
C LYS A 141 -13.03 3.05 -8.08
N VAL A 142 -12.22 2.77 -7.06
CA VAL A 142 -10.76 2.77 -7.18
C VAL A 142 -10.31 1.34 -7.38
N GLU A 143 -9.74 1.06 -8.53
CA GLU A 143 -9.20 -0.26 -8.85
C GLU A 143 -7.73 -0.33 -8.43
N LEU A 144 -7.35 -1.45 -7.82
CA LEU A 144 -5.99 -1.72 -7.40
C LEU A 144 -5.51 -3.06 -7.97
N THR A 145 -4.21 -3.13 -8.25
CA THR A 145 -3.51 -4.38 -8.58
C THR A 145 -2.51 -4.72 -7.48
N ASN A 146 -2.43 -6.01 -7.12
CA ASN A 146 -1.40 -6.52 -6.24
C ASN A 146 -0.16 -6.84 -7.08
N LYS A 147 0.96 -6.17 -6.79
CA LYS A 147 2.26 -6.46 -7.40
C LYS A 147 3.24 -6.79 -6.28
N SER A 148 3.69 -8.05 -6.26
CA SER A 148 4.66 -8.56 -5.29
C SER A 148 4.26 -8.27 -3.83
N GLY A 149 2.97 -8.35 -3.54
CA GLY A 149 2.41 -8.13 -2.20
C GLY A 149 2.12 -6.69 -1.82
N SER A 150 2.21 -5.76 -2.78
CA SER A 150 1.82 -4.36 -2.61
C SER A 150 0.62 -4.02 -3.48
N TRP A 151 -0.40 -3.41 -2.87
CA TRP A 151 -1.54 -2.86 -3.60
C TRP A 151 -1.18 -1.50 -4.19
N LEU A 152 -1.41 -1.36 -5.49
CA LEU A 152 -1.16 -0.15 -6.26
C LEU A 152 -2.44 0.25 -7.00
N ILE A 153 -2.82 1.52 -6.94
CA ILE A 153 -3.95 2.07 -7.68
C ILE A 153 -3.65 1.91 -9.17
N SER A 154 -4.50 1.15 -9.86
CA SER A 154 -4.38 0.87 -11.28
C SER A 154 -5.37 1.67 -12.12
N ASN A 155 -6.53 2.04 -11.57
CA ASN A 155 -7.51 2.86 -12.29
C ASN A 155 -8.46 3.57 -11.31
N ILE A 156 -9.18 4.57 -11.81
CA ILE A 156 -10.32 5.19 -11.13
C ILE A 156 -11.48 5.22 -12.12
N VAL A 157 -12.58 4.55 -11.78
CA VAL A 157 -13.81 4.54 -12.55
C VAL A 157 -14.74 5.60 -11.97
N TYR A 158 -15.00 6.65 -12.74
CA TYR A 158 -15.85 7.76 -12.32
C TYR A 158 -17.32 7.41 -12.52
N ARG A 159 -17.64 6.83 -13.67
CA ARG A 159 -19.00 6.44 -14.11
C ARG A 159 -18.92 5.23 -15.04
N PRO A 160 -20.06 4.58 -15.37
CA PRO A 160 -20.06 3.54 -16.39
C PRO A 160 -19.45 4.06 -17.71
N ASN A 161 -18.44 3.36 -18.22
CA ASN A 161 -17.68 3.70 -19.44
C ASN A 161 -16.82 4.97 -19.36
N GLU A 162 -16.58 5.51 -18.16
CA GLU A 162 -15.73 6.68 -17.97
C GLU A 162 -14.75 6.42 -16.83
N ASP A 163 -13.47 6.27 -17.18
CA ASP A 163 -12.40 5.97 -16.24
C ASP A 163 -11.08 6.66 -16.63
N LEU A 164 -10.20 6.80 -15.64
CA LEU A 164 -8.96 7.55 -15.76
C LEU A 164 -8.03 6.99 -16.84
N ILE A 165 -7.87 5.67 -16.92
CA ILE A 165 -7.03 5.05 -17.98
C ILE A 165 -7.63 5.34 -19.36
N GLY A 166 -8.95 5.23 -19.51
CA GLY A 166 -9.67 5.55 -20.74
C GLY A 166 -9.38 6.97 -21.21
N LEU A 167 -9.54 7.95 -20.30
CA LEU A 167 -9.23 9.36 -20.57
C LEU A 167 -7.77 9.55 -21.02
N LEU A 168 -6.82 8.98 -20.27
CA LEU A 168 -5.38 9.14 -20.55
C LEU A 168 -4.92 8.45 -21.84
N LYS A 169 -5.59 7.37 -22.26
CA LYS A 169 -5.27 6.64 -23.49
C LYS A 169 -5.89 7.27 -24.74
N HIS A 170 -7.05 7.92 -24.62
CA HIS A 170 -7.68 8.61 -25.74
C HIS A 170 -6.77 9.72 -26.33
N GLN A 171 -5.89 10.25 -25.50
CA GLN A 171 -5.01 11.36 -25.82
C GLN A 171 -3.70 10.99 -26.55
N ARG A 172 -3.53 9.73 -26.97
CA ARG A 172 -2.31 9.25 -27.65
C ARG A 172 -2.51 9.06 -29.14
#